data_AF-A0A5S9M5J8-F1
#
_entry.id   AF-A0A5S9M5J8-F1
#
_cell.length_a   1.000
_cell.length_b   1.000
_cell.length_c   1.000
_cell.angle_alpha   90.00
_cell.angle_beta   90.00
_cell.angle_gamma   90.00
#
_symmetry.space_group_name_H-M   'P 1'
#
loop_
_entity.id
_entity.type
_entity.pdbx_description
1 polymer ?
#
loop_
_entity_poly.entity_id
_entity_poly.type
_entity_poly.pdbx_seq_one_letter_code
_entity_poly.pdbx_strand_id
1 'polypeptide(L)' 'MIDHKLKKTRLTRDEFKMRLKQQGITDISCLKKATLEANGQIGYELKPEEKPVTVKQMKELLDQLREELNLSKKRTECR' A
#
# COMPACT_ATOMS: atom_id res chain seq x y z
N MET A 1 -2.04 3.13 -21.07
CA MET A 1 -2.74 1.83 -21.10
C MET A 1 -3.79 1.72 -19.96
N ILE A 2 -4.67 2.73 -19.83
CA ILE A 2 -5.76 2.79 -18.81
C ILE A 2 -7.09 3.14 -19.51
N ASP A 3 -7.04 3.97 -20.55
CA ASP A 3 -8.20 4.44 -21.33
C ASP A 3 -9.09 3.32 -21.87
N HIS A 4 -8.53 2.21 -22.34
CA HIS A 4 -9.33 1.11 -22.91
C HIS A 4 -10.20 0.39 -21.88
N LYS A 5 -9.81 0.40 -20.59
CA LYS A 5 -10.60 -0.23 -19.52
C LYS A 5 -11.68 0.72 -18.98
N LEU A 6 -11.38 2.02 -18.89
CA LEU A 6 -12.32 3.05 -18.45
C LEU A 6 -13.40 3.37 -19.52
N LYS A 7 -13.09 3.19 -20.80
CA LYS A 7 -14.06 3.40 -21.90
C LYS A 7 -15.28 2.48 -21.81
N LYS A 8 -15.15 1.31 -21.17
CA LYS A 8 -16.26 0.36 -20.94
C LYS A 8 -17.15 0.75 -19.77
N THR A 9 -16.65 1.55 -18.83
CA THR A 9 -17.35 1.92 -17.60
C THR A 9 -17.98 3.32 -17.64
N ARG A 10 -18.03 3.98 -18.80
CA ARG A 10 -18.53 5.36 -18.98
C ARG A 10 -17.91 6.37 -18.00
N LEU A 11 -16.73 6.07 -17.47
CA LEU A 11 -16.02 6.90 -16.51
C LEU A 11 -14.87 7.60 -17.22
N THR A 12 -14.79 8.91 -17.08
CA THR A 12 -13.63 9.66 -17.59
C THR A 12 -12.42 9.49 -16.69
N ARG A 13 -11.23 9.70 -17.26
CA ARG A 13 -9.96 9.62 -16.51
C ARG A 13 -9.94 10.60 -15.33
N ASP A 14 -10.54 11.77 -15.49
CA ASP A 14 -10.52 12.82 -14.48
C ASP A 14 -11.48 12.52 -13.33
N GLU A 15 -12.66 11.98 -13.60
CA GLU A 15 -13.57 11.49 -12.56
C GLU A 15 -12.94 10.36 -11.74
N PHE A 16 -12.24 9.45 -12.40
CA PHE A 16 -11.50 8.38 -11.71
C PHE A 16 -10.44 8.95 -10.77
N LYS A 17 -9.65 9.93 -11.22
CA LYS A 17 -8.65 10.63 -10.40
C LYS A 17 -9.29 11.38 -9.23
N MET A 18 -10.40 12.09 -9.47
CA MET A 18 -11.11 12.82 -8.41
C MET A 18 -11.58 11.87 -7.30
N ARG A 19 -12.14 10.72 -7.66
CA ARG A 19 -12.57 9.72 -6.68
C ARG A 19 -11.41 9.11 -5.91
N LEU A 20 -10.29 8.81 -6.58
CA LEU A 20 -9.08 8.35 -5.89
C LEU A 20 -8.56 9.39 -4.89
N LYS A 21 -8.59 10.67 -5.26
CA LYS A 21 -8.23 11.77 -4.36
C LYS A 21 -9.15 11.86 -3.15
N GLN A 22 -10.46 11.63 -3.33
CA GLN A 22 -11.40 11.56 -2.21
C GLN A 22 -11.08 10.42 -1.23
N GLN A 23 -10.43 9.34 -1.70
CA GLN A 23 -9.93 8.24 -0.87
C GLN A 23 -8.51 8.48 -0.31
N GLY A 24 -7.95 9.68 -0.51
CA GLY A 24 -6.60 10.04 -0.05
C GLY A 24 -5.46 9.54 -0.95
N ILE A 25 -5.76 8.99 -2.13
CA ILE A 25 -4.75 8.52 -3.07
C ILE A 25 -4.44 9.63 -4.08
N THR A 26 -3.24 10.18 -4.00
CA THR A 26 -2.81 11.29 -4.86
C THR A 26 -2.29 10.79 -6.20
N ASP A 27 -1.60 9.65 -6.22
CA ASP A 27 -0.97 9.09 -7.41
C ASP A 27 -1.54 7.72 -7.80
N ILE A 28 -1.88 7.59 -9.08
CA ILE A 28 -2.37 6.32 -9.66
C ILE A 28 -1.27 5.26 -9.65
N SER A 29 0.00 5.66 -9.66
CA SER A 29 1.16 4.76 -9.64
C SER A 29 1.24 3.92 -8.37
N CYS A 30 0.65 4.38 -7.26
CA CYS A 30 0.61 3.65 -5.99
C CYS A 30 -0.38 2.47 -6.01
N LEU A 31 -1.27 2.43 -7.01
CA LEU A 31 -2.28 1.39 -7.14
C LEU A 31 -1.71 0.17 -7.86
N LYS A 32 -1.97 -1.00 -7.27
CA LYS A 32 -1.78 -2.29 -7.92
C LYS A 32 -2.99 -2.64 -8.79
N LYS A 33 -4.20 -2.38 -8.27
CA LYS A 33 -5.45 -2.66 -8.96
C LYS A 33 -6.53 -1.68 -8.52
N ALA A 34 -7.43 -1.33 -9.44
CA ALA A 34 -8.67 -0.64 -9.16
C ALA A 34 -9.83 -1.37 -9.83
N THR A 35 -10.95 -1.48 -9.14
CA THR A 35 -12.15 -2.19 -9.55
C THR A 35 -13.35 -1.26 -9.37
N LEU A 36 -14.23 -1.19 -10.36
CA LEU A 36 -15.51 -0.50 -10.22
C LEU A 36 -16.54 -1.50 -9.73
N GLU A 37 -17.14 -1.23 -8.57
CA GLU A 37 -18.17 -2.07 -7.98
C GLU A 37 -19.57 -1.69 -8.49
N ALA A 38 -20.54 -2.58 -8.32
CA ALA A 38 -21.91 -2.40 -8.83
C ALA A 38 -22.64 -1.18 -8.23
N ASN A 39 -22.23 -0.76 -7.03
CA ASN A 39 -22.72 0.44 -6.34
C ASN A 39 -22.10 1.75 -6.90
N GLY A 40 -21.19 1.68 -7.87
CA GLY A 40 -20.50 2.83 -8.44
C GLY A 40 -19.28 3.33 -7.66
N GLN A 41 -18.91 2.64 -6.56
CA GLN A 41 -17.68 2.91 -5.81
C GLN A 41 -16.47 2.25 -6.46
N ILE A 42 -15.28 2.76 -6.13
CA ILE A 42 -14.02 2.24 -6.63
C ILE A 42 -13.34 1.49 -5.49
N GLY A 43 -13.34 0.17 -5.58
CA GLY A 43 -12.46 -0.68 -4.78
C GLY A 43 -11.03 -0.56 -5.31
N TYR A 44 -10.04 -0.47 -4.42
CA TYR A 44 -8.63 -0.36 -4.81
C TYR A 44 -7.74 -1.26 -3.97
N GLU A 45 -6.61 -1.65 -4.54
CA GLU A 45 -5.54 -2.36 -3.86
C GLU A 45 -4.24 -1.56 -4.07
N LEU A 46 -3.61 -1.14 -2.97
CA LEU A 46 -2.31 -0.47 -2.99
C LEU A 46 -1.18 -1.47 -3.25
N LYS A 47 -0.10 -0.99 -3.86
CA LYS A 47 1.17 -1.73 -3.94
C LYS A 47 1.70 -2.00 -2.53
N PRO A 48 2.43 -3.11 -2.30
CA PRO A 48 2.96 -3.46 -0.97
C PRO A 48 3.79 -2.34 -0.34
N GLU A 49 4.59 -1.64 -1.15
CA GLU A 49 5.47 -0.54 -0.73
C GLU A 49 4.72 0.71 -0.25
N GLU A 50 3.49 0.89 -0.73
CA GLU A 50 2.63 2.05 -0.45
C GLU A 50 1.63 1.76 0.68
N LYS A 51 1.62 0.52 1.19
CA LYS A 51 0.71 0.14 2.28
C LYS A 51 1.25 0.70 3.60
N PRO A 52 0.39 1.31 4.43
CA PRO A 52 0.80 1.74 5.75
C PRO A 52 1.21 0.52 6.58
N VAL A 53 2.29 0.67 7.33
CA VAL A 53 2.76 -0.37 8.25
C VAL A 53 1.74 -0.54 9.36
N THR A 54 1.35 -1.78 9.63
CA THR A 54 0.46 -2.08 10.75
C THR A 54 1.21 -2.09 12.07
N VAL A 55 0.52 -1.79 13.17
CA VAL A 55 1.10 -1.85 14.54
C VAL A 55 1.69 -3.23 14.83
N LYS A 56 1.07 -4.31 14.32
CA LYS A 56 1.56 -5.68 14.49
C LYS A 56 2.91 -5.88 13.79
N GLN A 57 3.01 -5.51 12.51
CA GLN A 57 4.25 -5.61 11.76
C GLN A 57 5.38 -4.77 12.38
N MET A 58 5.04 -3.59 12.91
CA MET A 58 6.02 -2.75 13.59
C MET A 58 6.59 -3.43 14.86
N LYS A 59 5.73 -4.07 15.66
CA LYS A 59 6.17 -4.83 16.85
C LYS A 59 7.06 -6.00 16.47
N GLU A 60 6.67 -6.78 15.46
CA GLU A 60 7.45 -7.92 14.98
C GLU A 60 8.85 -7.50 14.51
N LEU A 61 8.96 -6.38 13.79
CA LEU A 61 10.25 -5.82 13.39
C LEU A 61 11.10 -5.36 14.58
N LEU A 62 10.50 -4.70 15.56
CA LEU A 62 11.21 -4.25 16.76
C LEU A 62 11.73 -5.43 17.60
N ASP A 63 10.93 -6.49 17.72
CA ASP A 63 11.35 -7.71 18.42
C ASP A 63 12.51 -8.40 17.70
N GLN A 64 12.46 -8.50 16.37
CA GLN A 64 13.56 -9.04 15.57
C GLN A 64 14.86 -8.24 15.75
N LEU A 65 14.79 -6.91 15.66
CA LEU A 65 15.94 -6.03 15.86
C LEU A 65 16.52 -6.15 17.28
N ARG A 66 15.66 -6.32 18.29
CA ARG A 66 16.08 -6.52 19.68
C ARG A 66 16.87 -7.81 19.84
N GLU A 67 16.40 -8.91 19.25
CA GLU A 67 17.10 -10.19 19.30
C GLU A 67 18.45 -10.14 18.59
N GLU A 68 18.52 -9.52 17.41
CA GLU A 68 19.79 -9.31 16.69
C GLU A 68 20.81 -8.52 17.52
N LEU A 69 20.37 -7.46 18.20
CA LEU A 69 21.23 -6.66 19.07
C LEU A 69 21.76 -7.47 20.26
N ASN A 70 20.92 -8.30 20.87
CA ASN A 70 21.31 -9.18 21.97
C ASN A 70 22.38 -10.20 21.54
N LEU A 71 22.22 -10.77 20.34
CA LEU A 71 23.22 -11.67 19.76
C LEU A 71 24.54 -10.95 19.46
N SER A 72 24.49 -9.70 18.99
CA SER A 72 25.69 -8.89 18.75
C SER A 72 26.46 -8.57 20.03
N LYS A 73 25.76 -8.30 21.14
CA LYS A 73 26.37 -8.06 22.45
C LYS A 73 27.09 -9.30 22.99
N LYS A 74 26.46 -10.47 22.88
CA LYS A 74 27.09 -11.76 23.26
C LYS A 74 28.38 -12.05 22.48
N ARG A 75 28.48 -11.62 21.23
CA ARG A 75 29.70 -11.78 20.41
C ARG A 75 30.83 -10.84 20.80
N THR A 76 30.52 -9.69 21.39
CA THR A 76 31.53 -8.69 21.78
C THR A 76 32.03 -8.89 23.22
N GLU A 77 31.24 -9.53 24.09
CA GLU A 77 31.64 -9.91 25.45
C GLU A 77 32.56 -11.15 25.52
N CYS A 78 32.66 -11.94 24.46
CA CYS A 78 33.46 -13.18 24.44
C CYS A 78 34.93 -12.96 24.00
N ARG A 79 35.46 -11.74 24.15
CA ARG A 79 36.82 -11.38 23.72
C ARG A 79 37.58 -10.64 24.81
#